data_AF-A0A7C3IH02-F1
#
_entry.id   AF-A0A7C3IH02-F1
#
_cell.length_a   1.000
_cell.length_b   1.000
_cell.length_c   1.000
_cell.angle_alpha   90.00
_cell.angle_beta   90.00
_cell.angle_gamma   90.00
#
_symmetry.space_group_name_H-M   'P 1'
#
loop_
_entity.id
_entity.type
_entity.pdbx_description
1 polymer ?
#
loop_
_entity_poly.entity_id
_entity_poly.type
_entity_poly.pdbx_seq_one_letter_code
_entity_poly.pdbx_strand_id
1 'polypeptide(L)'
;MERWRPLIVAGLLGFTAGLFWPFRPSGPEPQPTSGIDPRVAWRSFSEVDLARATLETIAQEYILQAQTKIARALLDRNSASNRAPAASQRDLLEAIEQLEEALAEFRGTGLEPELMRPLLLALKHAGGYDRWLELYLEAAYRFPTHPLAADFRNDALRIGQSLGRQTELERALSYLQQVPGPYLAGIYEQAPLAHLPAPASTVPAEHEPPL
;
A
#
# COMPACT_ATOMS: atom_id res chain seq x y z
N MET A 1 -9.63 -29.00 -43.25
CA MET A 1 -8.89 -29.58 -42.10
C MET A 1 -9.88 -29.72 -40.96
N GLU A 2 -10.37 -30.95 -40.82
CA GLU A 2 -11.31 -31.43 -39.82
C GLU A 2 -10.69 -31.45 -38.41
N ARG A 3 -11.42 -30.89 -37.45
CA ARG A 3 -12.07 -31.56 -36.31
C ARG A 3 -11.32 -32.79 -35.72
N TRP A 4 -11.11 -32.76 -34.40
CA TRP A 4 -11.39 -33.81 -33.39
C TRP A 4 -10.35 -33.94 -32.26
N ARG A 5 -10.90 -34.11 -31.05
CA ARG A 5 -10.31 -34.31 -29.72
C ARG A 5 -9.41 -35.56 -29.67
N PRO A 6 -8.72 -35.76 -28.54
CA PRO A 6 -8.79 -37.06 -27.88
C PRO A 6 -9.48 -36.96 -26.51
N LEU A 7 -10.53 -37.76 -26.40
CA LEU A 7 -11.04 -38.38 -25.18
C LEU A 7 -10.09 -39.53 -24.81
N ILE A 8 -10.08 -39.92 -23.52
CA ILE A 8 -9.81 -41.26 -22.90
C ILE A 8 -8.89 -41.08 -21.68
N VAL A 9 -9.04 -41.70 -20.50
CA VAL A 9 -10.05 -42.54 -19.81
C VAL A 9 -9.63 -42.59 -18.33
N ALA A 10 -10.62 -42.86 -17.47
CA ALA A 10 -10.64 -43.17 -16.04
C ALA A 10 -9.50 -43.98 -15.38
N GLY A 11 -9.45 -43.86 -14.04
CA GLY A 11 -8.85 -44.82 -13.07
C GLY A 11 -8.61 -44.17 -11.70
N LEU A 12 -9.60 -43.98 -10.81
CA LEU A 12 -10.09 -44.91 -9.77
C LEU A 12 -9.00 -45.46 -8.82
N LEU A 13 -8.93 -44.97 -7.58
CA LEU A 13 -9.15 -45.71 -6.31
C LEU A 13 -8.50 -45.04 -5.10
N GLY A 14 -9.27 -44.94 -4.02
CA GLY A 14 -8.82 -44.50 -2.70
C GLY A 14 -9.95 -44.53 -1.68
N PHE A 15 -10.71 -45.62 -1.65
CA PHE A 15 -11.69 -45.94 -0.61
C PHE A 15 -10.95 -46.57 0.58
N THR A 16 -10.99 -45.94 1.75
CA THR A 16 -10.88 -46.67 3.03
C THR A 16 -11.90 -46.13 4.01
N ALA A 17 -12.72 -47.07 4.46
CA ALA A 17 -13.80 -46.92 5.42
C ALA A 17 -13.28 -46.61 6.83
N GLY A 18 -14.09 -45.90 7.61
CA GLY A 18 -13.87 -45.64 9.02
C GLY A 18 -15.15 -45.20 9.74
N LEU A 19 -16.01 -46.18 10.03
CA LEU A 19 -16.96 -46.26 11.14
C LEU A 19 -17.97 -45.11 11.43
N PHE A 20 -19.20 -45.37 10.98
CA PHE A 20 -20.45 -45.38 11.76
C PHE A 20 -20.44 -44.77 13.19
N TRP A 21 -21.13 -43.64 13.35
CA TRP A 21 -21.91 -43.31 14.55
C TRP A 21 -23.19 -42.59 14.12
N PRO A 22 -24.40 -43.10 14.46
CA PRO A 22 -25.63 -42.37 14.20
C PRO A 22 -25.90 -41.44 15.38
N PHE A 23 -25.35 -40.23 15.38
CA PHE A 23 -25.87 -39.16 16.23
C PHE A 23 -26.84 -38.34 15.38
N ARG A 24 -28.13 -38.65 15.50
CA ARG A 24 -29.22 -37.84 14.95
C ARG A 24 -29.66 -36.91 16.08
N PRO A 25 -29.20 -35.65 16.14
CA PRO A 25 -29.87 -34.67 16.98
C PRO A 25 -31.27 -34.46 16.38
N SER A 26 -32.30 -34.89 17.09
CA SER A 26 -33.68 -34.48 16.87
C SER A 26 -33.81 -33.01 17.26
N GLY A 27 -33.19 -32.13 16.47
CA GLY A 27 -33.45 -30.70 16.50
C GLY A 27 -34.66 -30.39 15.61
N PRO A 28 -35.48 -29.37 15.95
CA PRO A 28 -36.52 -28.90 15.05
C PRO A 28 -35.90 -28.57 13.69
N GLU A 29 -36.59 -28.99 12.62
CA GLU A 29 -36.28 -28.63 11.24
C GLU A 29 -35.85 -27.15 11.16
N PRO A 30 -34.72 -26.82 10.52
CA PRO A 30 -34.41 -25.43 10.24
C PRO A 30 -35.58 -24.90 9.38
N GLN A 31 -36.41 -24.06 9.99
CA GLN A 31 -37.43 -23.34 9.25
C GLN A 31 -36.69 -22.59 8.14
N PRO A 32 -37.18 -22.64 6.88
CA PRO A 32 -36.58 -21.90 5.79
C PRO A 32 -36.62 -20.42 6.15
N THR A 33 -35.50 -19.89 6.63
CA THR A 33 -35.28 -18.46 6.79
C THR A 33 -35.39 -17.87 5.40
N SER A 34 -36.54 -17.28 5.11
CA SER A 34 -36.75 -16.22 4.12
C SER A 34 -35.65 -16.10 3.05
N GLY A 35 -35.76 -16.92 2.01
CA GLY A 35 -35.82 -16.43 0.64
C GLY A 35 -34.60 -15.73 0.05
N ILE A 36 -33.42 -16.36 0.09
CA ILE A 36 -32.40 -16.09 -0.95
C ILE A 36 -32.15 -17.41 -1.67
N ASP A 37 -32.54 -17.48 -2.94
CA ASP A 37 -32.18 -18.61 -3.81
C ASP A 37 -30.64 -18.76 -3.81
N PRO A 38 -30.09 -19.93 -3.44
CA PRO A 38 -28.64 -20.13 -3.40
C PRO A 38 -27.96 -19.84 -4.74
N ARG A 39 -28.68 -19.94 -5.86
CA ARG A 39 -28.17 -19.56 -7.20
C ARG A 39 -28.09 -18.05 -7.37
N VAL A 40 -29.02 -17.30 -6.80
CA VAL A 40 -28.97 -15.83 -6.76
C VAL A 40 -27.82 -15.39 -5.86
N ALA A 41 -27.66 -16.01 -4.68
CA ALA A 41 -26.51 -15.76 -3.82
C ALA A 41 -25.18 -16.02 -4.54
N TRP A 42 -25.02 -17.17 -5.22
CA TRP A 42 -23.80 -17.49 -5.97
C TRP A 42 -23.53 -16.55 -7.14
N ARG A 43 -24.56 -16.12 -7.87
CA ARG A 43 -24.41 -15.10 -8.93
C ARG A 43 -23.99 -13.75 -8.36
N SER A 44 -24.58 -13.33 -7.24
CA SER A 44 -24.19 -12.09 -6.57
C SER A 44 -22.75 -12.13 -6.05
N PHE A 45 -22.28 -13.26 -5.52
CA PHE A 45 -20.85 -13.40 -5.17
C PHE A 45 -19.96 -13.29 -6.41
N SER A 46 -20.32 -13.96 -7.51
CA SER A 46 -19.57 -13.86 -8.77
C SER A 46 -19.59 -12.46 -9.39
N GLU A 47 -20.67 -11.70 -9.25
CA GLU A 47 -20.79 -10.31 -9.72
C GLU A 47 -19.94 -9.37 -8.85
N VAL A 48 -19.93 -9.57 -7.53
CA VAL A 48 -19.06 -8.82 -6.60
C VAL A 48 -17.59 -9.10 -6.89
N ASP A 49 -17.22 -10.37 -7.13
CA ASP A 49 -15.85 -10.75 -7.47
C ASP A 49 -15.42 -10.13 -8.81
N LEU A 50 -16.30 -10.15 -9.82
CA LEU A 50 -16.06 -9.51 -11.11
C LEU A 50 -15.92 -7.99 -10.97
N ALA A 51 -16.80 -7.33 -10.22
CA ALA A 51 -16.75 -5.90 -9.97
C ALA A 51 -15.45 -5.51 -9.24
N ARG A 52 -15.05 -6.30 -8.25
CA ARG A 52 -13.78 -6.11 -7.53
C ARG A 52 -12.57 -6.26 -8.44
N ALA A 53 -12.52 -7.33 -9.24
CA ALA A 53 -11.44 -7.54 -10.20
C ALA A 53 -11.37 -6.41 -11.23
N THR A 54 -12.53 -5.88 -11.64
CA THR A 54 -12.61 -4.74 -12.56
C THR A 54 -12.03 -3.48 -11.90
N LEU A 55 -12.41 -3.17 -10.65
CA LEU A 55 -11.86 -2.04 -9.90
C LEU A 55 -10.35 -2.17 -9.70
N GLU A 56 -9.88 -3.36 -9.35
CA GLU A 56 -8.44 -3.65 -9.21
C GLU A 56 -7.70 -3.42 -10.53
N THR A 57 -8.26 -3.84 -11.66
CA THR A 57 -7.69 -3.62 -12.99
C THR A 57 -7.61 -2.13 -13.32
N ILE A 58 -8.69 -1.38 -13.10
CA ILE A 58 -8.72 0.07 -13.36
C ILE A 58 -7.70 0.79 -12.47
N ALA A 59 -7.63 0.47 -11.18
CA ALA A 59 -6.64 1.06 -10.27
C ALA A 59 -5.21 0.78 -10.74
N GLN A 60 -4.92 -0.44 -11.19
CA GLN A 60 -3.60 -0.80 -11.73
C GLN A 60 -3.26 0.00 -13.00
N GLU A 61 -4.23 0.26 -13.87
CA GLU A 61 -4.03 1.10 -15.05
C GLU A 61 -3.66 2.54 -14.66
N TYR A 62 -4.36 3.14 -13.68
CA TYR A 62 -4.00 4.46 -13.14
C TYR A 62 -2.59 4.49 -12.56
N ILE A 63 -2.25 3.48 -11.74
CA ILE A 63 -0.92 3.37 -11.12
C ILE A 63 0.16 3.26 -12.19
N LEU A 64 -0.04 2.41 -13.20
CA LEU A 64 0.95 2.19 -14.26
C LEU A 64 1.19 3.46 -15.09
N GLN A 65 0.11 4.17 -15.44
CA GLN A 65 0.20 5.44 -16.17
C GLN A 65 0.96 6.50 -15.37
N ALA A 66 0.63 6.66 -14.09
CA ALA A 66 1.30 7.61 -13.22
C ALA A 66 2.77 7.25 -13.00
N GLN A 67 3.08 5.97 -12.72
CA GLN A 67 4.46 5.50 -12.56
C GLN A 67 5.30 5.72 -13.82
N THR A 68 4.71 5.55 -15.01
CA THR A 68 5.39 5.82 -16.28
C THR A 68 5.77 7.30 -16.42
N LYS A 69 4.85 8.21 -16.08
CA LYS A 69 5.11 9.66 -16.07
C LYS A 69 6.18 10.03 -15.05
N ILE A 70 6.09 9.50 -13.83
CA ILE A 70 7.08 9.71 -12.76
C ILE A 70 8.46 9.21 -13.21
N ALA A 71 8.55 7.98 -13.74
CA ALA A 71 9.81 7.40 -14.18
C ALA A 71 10.46 8.26 -15.29
N ARG A 72 9.69 8.71 -16.28
CA ARG A 72 10.17 9.61 -17.33
C ARG A 72 10.69 10.92 -16.75
N ALA A 73 9.91 11.56 -15.88
CA ALA A 73 10.30 12.80 -15.23
C ALA A 73 11.63 12.66 -14.45
N LEU A 74 11.80 11.54 -13.72
CA LEU A 74 13.01 11.28 -12.94
C LEU A 74 14.23 10.93 -13.81
N LEU A 75 14.04 10.14 -14.87
CA LEU A 75 15.11 9.83 -15.82
C LEU A 75 15.63 11.10 -16.50
N ASP A 76 14.73 11.96 -17.00
CA ASP A 76 15.10 13.21 -17.65
C ASP A 76 15.87 14.15 -16.71
N ARG A 77 15.47 14.20 -15.43
CA ARG A 77 16.17 14.99 -14.40
C ARG A 77 17.58 14.48 -14.11
N ASN A 78 17.79 13.16 -14.14
CA ASN A 78 19.10 12.55 -13.90
C ASN A 78 20.02 12.64 -15.12
N SER A 79 19.46 12.66 -16.34
CA SER A 79 20.22 12.79 -17.59
C SER A 79 20.62 14.25 -17.91
N ALA A 80 19.84 15.24 -17.47
CA ALA A 80 20.12 16.64 -17.72
C ALA A 80 21.03 17.25 -16.63
N SER A 81 22.33 17.38 -16.91
CA SER A 81 23.23 18.17 -16.07
C SER A 81 22.72 19.62 -15.95
N ASN A 82 22.27 20.00 -14.75
CA ASN A 82 22.00 21.36 -14.28
C ASN A 82 20.74 22.11 -14.75
N ARG A 83 19.83 21.52 -15.53
CA ARG A 83 18.50 22.12 -15.71
C ARG A 83 17.47 21.05 -16.04
N ALA A 84 16.67 20.63 -15.05
CA ALA A 84 15.54 19.75 -15.31
C ALA A 84 14.65 20.45 -16.37
N PRO A 85 14.38 19.82 -17.52
CA PRO A 85 13.54 20.44 -18.54
C PRO A 85 12.15 20.69 -17.97
N ALA A 86 11.53 21.83 -18.30
CA ALA A 86 10.18 22.19 -17.83
C ALA A 86 9.14 21.08 -18.10
N ALA A 87 9.36 20.26 -19.15
CA ALA A 87 8.56 19.09 -19.46
C ALA A 87 8.61 17.99 -18.36
N SER A 88 9.78 17.71 -17.78
CA SER A 88 9.92 16.73 -16.69
C SER A 88 9.17 17.16 -15.43
N GLN A 89 9.21 18.46 -15.09
CA GLN A 89 8.43 18.97 -13.97
C GLN A 89 6.92 18.91 -14.25
N ARG A 90 6.51 19.17 -15.49
CA ARG A 90 5.11 19.08 -15.90
C ARG A 90 4.60 17.63 -15.81
N ASP A 91 5.33 16.66 -16.34
CA ASP A 91 4.97 15.24 -16.26
C ASP A 91 4.79 14.78 -14.80
N LEU A 92 5.65 15.27 -13.89
CA LEU A 92 5.55 14.97 -12.47
C LEU A 92 4.29 15.58 -11.82
N LEU A 93 3.95 16.83 -12.16
CA LEU A 93 2.74 17.49 -11.66
C LEU A 93 1.47 16.82 -12.21
N GLU A 94 1.44 16.48 -13.50
CA GLU A 94 0.32 15.74 -14.11
C GLU A 94 0.15 14.35 -13.49
N ALA A 95 1.24 13.69 -13.08
CA ALA A 95 1.16 12.42 -12.36
C ALA A 95 0.60 12.59 -10.94
N ILE A 96 0.95 13.68 -10.25
CA ILE A 96 0.41 13.99 -8.92
C ILE A 96 -1.09 14.24 -9.02
N GLU A 97 -1.53 15.10 -9.94
CA GLU A 97 -2.95 15.41 -10.16
C GLU A 97 -3.76 14.14 -10.47
N GLN A 98 -3.28 13.32 -11.41
CA GLN A 98 -3.92 12.05 -11.76
C GLN A 98 -4.05 11.10 -10.56
N LEU A 99 -3.03 11.03 -9.69
CA LEU A 99 -3.05 10.17 -8.51
C LEU A 99 -3.95 10.72 -7.40
N GLU A 100 -4.05 12.05 -7.25
CA GLU A 100 -4.98 12.67 -6.29
C GLU A 100 -6.44 12.47 -6.70
N GLU A 101 -6.74 12.60 -8.00
CA GLU A 101 -8.06 12.29 -8.55
C GLU A 101 -8.42 10.82 -8.36
N ALA A 102 -7.51 9.90 -8.70
CA ALA A 102 -7.71 8.48 -8.47
C ALA A 102 -7.90 8.16 -6.98
N LEU A 103 -7.14 8.77 -6.08
CA LEU A 103 -7.30 8.53 -4.63
C LEU A 103 -8.69 8.97 -4.13
N ALA A 104 -9.26 10.03 -4.72
CA ALA A 104 -10.62 10.45 -4.42
C ALA A 104 -11.66 9.46 -4.97
N GLU A 105 -11.48 8.96 -6.19
CA GLU A 105 -12.37 7.99 -6.86
C GLU A 105 -12.37 6.63 -6.14
N PHE A 106 -11.20 6.14 -5.74
CA PHE A 106 -11.02 4.84 -5.10
C PHE A 106 -11.22 4.86 -3.58
N ARG A 107 -11.75 5.95 -3.02
CA ARG A 107 -11.97 6.07 -1.58
C ARG A 107 -12.92 4.99 -1.07
N GLY A 108 -12.47 4.22 -0.08
CA GLY A 108 -13.23 3.13 0.55
C GLY A 108 -13.13 1.79 -0.17
N THR A 109 -12.39 1.70 -1.27
CA THR A 109 -12.22 0.45 -2.04
C THR A 109 -11.13 -0.47 -1.49
N GLY A 110 -10.30 0.03 -0.55
CA GLY A 110 -9.13 -0.69 -0.05
C GLY A 110 -7.90 -0.64 -0.97
N LEU A 111 -8.02 -0.06 -2.16
CA LEU A 111 -6.91 0.15 -3.11
C LEU A 111 -6.17 1.48 -2.89
N GLU A 112 -6.63 2.27 -1.93
CA GLU A 112 -6.04 3.57 -1.60
C GLU A 112 -4.54 3.47 -1.28
N PRO A 113 -4.05 2.51 -0.47
CA PRO A 113 -2.62 2.42 -0.15
C PRO A 113 -1.72 2.20 -1.38
N GLU A 114 -2.23 1.51 -2.40
CA GLU A 114 -1.51 1.26 -3.66
C GLU A 114 -1.36 2.53 -4.50
N LEU A 115 -2.33 3.45 -4.43
CA LEU A 115 -2.28 4.77 -5.06
C LEU A 115 -1.44 5.76 -4.23
N MET A 116 -1.48 5.66 -2.90
CA MET A 116 -0.74 6.55 -1.99
C MET A 116 0.78 6.40 -2.16
N ARG A 117 1.30 5.19 -2.38
CA ARG A 117 2.75 4.94 -2.54
C ARG A 117 3.37 5.74 -3.71
N PRO A 118 2.92 5.62 -4.97
CA PRO A 118 3.47 6.42 -6.06
C PRO A 118 3.23 7.92 -5.86
N LEU A 119 2.13 8.32 -5.21
CA LEU A 119 1.85 9.73 -4.91
C LEU A 119 2.86 10.31 -3.90
N LEU A 120 3.17 9.59 -2.82
CA LEU A 120 4.21 9.97 -1.87
C LEU A 120 5.58 10.12 -2.55
N LEU A 121 5.92 9.23 -3.49
CA LEU A 121 7.16 9.37 -4.26
C LEU A 121 7.14 10.63 -5.12
N ALA A 122 6.05 10.85 -5.87
CA ALA A 122 5.92 11.99 -6.76
C ALA A 122 5.98 13.33 -6.01
N LEU A 123 5.22 13.47 -4.91
CA LEU A 123 5.19 14.65 -4.04
C LEU A 123 6.58 14.94 -3.47
N LYS A 124 7.31 13.92 -3.02
CA LYS A 124 8.68 14.08 -2.49
C LYS A 124 9.63 14.65 -3.55
N HIS A 125 9.53 14.17 -4.80
CA HIS A 125 10.36 14.64 -5.91
C HIS A 125 9.95 16.03 -6.44
N ALA A 126 8.68 16.40 -6.28
CA ALA A 126 8.16 17.72 -6.62
C ALA A 126 8.40 18.78 -5.52
N GLY A 127 8.84 18.36 -4.32
CA GLY A 127 8.99 19.25 -3.17
C GLY A 127 7.68 19.60 -2.46
N GLY A 128 6.60 18.87 -2.73
CA GLY A 128 5.27 19.06 -2.11
C GLY A 128 5.20 18.49 -0.69
N TYR A 129 6.08 18.94 0.20
CA TYR A 129 6.31 18.32 1.51
C TYR A 129 5.14 18.44 2.49
N ASP A 130 4.39 19.55 2.47
CA ASP A 130 3.19 19.69 3.31
C ASP A 130 2.14 18.63 2.96
N ARG A 131 1.79 18.55 1.67
CA ARG A 131 0.84 17.56 1.17
C ARG A 131 1.34 16.14 1.36
N TRP A 132 2.63 15.91 1.18
CA TRP A 132 3.29 14.64 1.46
C TRP A 132 3.08 14.20 2.91
N LEU A 133 3.29 15.12 3.86
CA LEU A 133 3.16 14.82 5.28
C LEU A 133 1.71 14.54 5.67
N GLU A 134 0.76 15.31 5.15
CA GLU A 134 -0.67 15.05 5.35
C GLU A 134 -1.05 13.65 4.88
N LEU A 135 -0.62 13.28 3.67
CA LEU A 135 -0.92 11.97 3.08
C LEU A 135 -0.27 10.83 3.88
N TYR A 136 0.96 11.02 4.35
CA TYR A 136 1.62 10.05 5.23
C TYR A 136 0.88 9.88 6.56
N LEU A 137 0.45 10.97 7.19
CA LEU A 137 -0.31 10.92 8.44
C LEU A 137 -1.67 10.23 8.23
N GLU A 138 -2.36 10.53 7.13
CA GLU A 138 -3.58 9.81 6.74
C GLU A 138 -3.32 8.31 6.62
N ALA A 139 -2.24 7.91 5.95
CA ALA A 139 -1.89 6.49 5.82
C ALA A 139 -1.58 5.83 7.17
N ALA A 140 -0.85 6.52 8.05
CA ALA A 140 -0.49 6.01 9.37
C ALA A 140 -1.73 5.78 10.25
N TYR A 141 -2.73 6.67 10.20
CA TYR A 141 -3.94 6.52 11.00
C TYR A 141 -4.94 5.52 10.39
N ARG A 142 -5.14 5.58 9.07
CA ARG A 142 -6.17 4.81 8.37
C ARG A 142 -5.73 3.40 7.99
N PHE A 143 -4.45 3.22 7.69
CA PHE A 143 -3.86 1.94 7.26
C PHE A 143 -2.64 1.59 8.12
N PRO A 144 -2.78 1.49 9.46
CA PRO A 144 -1.64 1.35 10.38
C PRO A 144 -0.85 0.04 10.20
N THR A 145 -1.48 -0.99 9.64
CA THR A 145 -0.87 -2.29 9.35
C THR A 145 -0.35 -2.39 7.92
N HIS A 146 -0.44 -1.33 7.12
CA HIS A 146 0.06 -1.34 5.76
C HIS A 146 1.56 -0.97 5.74
N PRO A 147 2.41 -1.65 4.94
CA PRO A 147 3.85 -1.38 4.90
C PRO A 147 4.25 0.07 4.60
N LEU A 148 3.37 0.83 3.93
CA LEU A 148 3.57 2.23 3.59
C LEU A 148 3.97 3.10 4.80
N ALA A 149 3.38 2.85 5.98
CA ALA A 149 3.71 3.62 7.18
C ALA A 149 5.16 3.40 7.65
N ALA A 150 5.68 2.18 7.51
CA ALA A 150 7.04 1.83 7.87
C ALA A 150 8.04 2.27 6.79
N ASP A 151 7.74 2.01 5.51
CA ASP A 151 8.61 2.32 4.37
C ASP A 151 8.98 3.81 4.31
N PHE A 152 8.02 4.69 4.58
CA PHE A 152 8.21 6.14 4.52
C PHE A 152 8.53 6.79 5.87
N ARG A 153 8.71 6.01 6.95
CA ARG A 153 8.92 6.54 8.30
C ARG A 153 10.12 7.49 8.39
N ASN A 154 11.25 7.12 7.79
CA ASN A 154 12.46 7.94 7.82
C ASN A 154 12.29 9.25 7.03
N ASP A 155 11.57 9.20 5.91
CA ASP A 155 11.20 10.40 5.16
C ASP A 155 10.26 11.29 5.96
N ALA A 156 9.29 10.71 6.67
CA ALA A 156 8.37 11.44 7.51
C ALA A 156 9.09 12.17 8.64
N LEU A 157 10.04 11.51 9.32
CA LEU A 157 10.87 12.15 10.36
C LEU A 157 11.62 13.36 9.80
N ARG A 158 12.29 13.19 8.66
CA ARG A 158 13.05 14.28 8.03
C ARG A 158 12.16 15.42 7.53
N ILE A 159 11.07 15.10 6.84
CA ILE A 159 10.13 16.10 6.29
C ILE A 159 9.40 16.81 7.43
N GLY A 160 8.87 16.07 8.40
CA GLY A 160 8.22 16.63 9.59
C GLY A 160 9.15 17.54 10.39
N GLN A 161 10.44 17.21 10.46
CA GLN A 161 11.44 18.11 11.06
C GLN A 161 11.61 19.41 10.26
N SER A 162 11.72 19.32 8.94
CA SER A 162 11.88 20.51 8.08
C SER A 162 10.68 21.45 8.10
N LEU A 163 9.48 20.92 8.33
CA LEU A 163 8.23 21.69 8.40
C LEU A 163 7.88 22.15 9.82
N GLY A 164 8.64 21.75 10.86
CA GLY A 164 8.31 22.05 12.26
C GLY A 164 7.05 21.35 12.77
N ARG A 165 6.66 20.23 12.15
CA ARG A 165 5.45 19.45 12.50
C ARG A 165 5.80 18.13 13.23
N GLN A 166 6.90 18.12 14.00
CA GLN A 166 7.38 16.89 14.66
C GLN A 166 6.35 16.35 15.65
N THR A 167 5.66 17.21 16.39
CA THR A 167 4.67 16.79 17.39
C THR A 167 3.50 16.01 16.79
N GLU A 168 3.06 16.36 15.57
CA GLU A 168 2.00 15.61 14.87
C GLU A 168 2.49 14.21 14.47
N LEU A 169 3.72 14.14 13.97
CA LEU A 169 4.36 12.90 13.58
C LEU A 169 4.61 11.98 14.78
N GLU A 170 5.09 12.51 15.89
CA GLU A 170 5.29 11.76 17.13
C GLU A 170 3.99 11.10 17.59
N ARG A 171 2.86 11.82 17.58
CA ARG A 171 1.55 11.25 17.90
C ARG A 171 1.17 10.09 16.97
N ALA A 172 1.38 10.25 15.66
CA ALA A 172 1.10 9.20 14.69
C ALA A 172 1.98 7.96 14.91
N LEU A 173 3.27 8.14 15.18
CA LEU A 173 4.20 7.04 15.45
C LEU A 173 3.88 6.33 16.77
N SER A 174 3.52 7.07 17.82
CA SER A 174 3.06 6.49 19.08
C SER A 174 1.76 5.70 18.91
N TYR A 175 0.86 6.13 18.03
CA TYR A 175 -0.34 5.37 17.68
C TYR A 175 0.02 4.04 17.00
N LEU A 176 0.93 4.06 16.02
CA LEU A 176 1.38 2.85 15.34
C LEU A 176 1.98 1.80 16.29
N GLN A 177 2.67 2.24 17.35
CA GLN A 177 3.24 1.34 18.37
C GLN A 177 2.17 0.65 19.23
N GLN A 178 0.96 1.22 19.32
CA GLN A 178 -0.14 0.66 20.10
C GLN A 178 -0.95 -0.37 19.32
N VAL A 179 -0.77 -0.44 17.99
CA VAL A 179 -1.46 -1.39 17.14
C VAL A 179 -0.85 -2.79 17.36
N PRO A 180 -1.65 -3.83 17.68
CA PRO A 180 -1.15 -5.12 18.12
C PRO A 180 -0.14 -5.78 17.16
N GLY A 181 0.98 -6.25 17.72
CA GLY A 181 2.12 -6.86 17.06
C GLY A 181 1.86 -8.01 16.06
N PRO A 182 0.86 -8.91 16.18
CA PRO A 182 0.66 -9.95 15.16
C PRO A 182 0.32 -9.39 13.76
N TYR A 183 -0.06 -8.11 13.66
CA TYR A 183 -0.30 -7.41 12.39
C TYR A 183 0.89 -6.55 11.93
N LEU A 184 1.90 -6.34 12.79
CA LEU A 184 3.02 -5.42 12.56
C LEU A 184 4.40 -6.09 12.58
N ALA A 185 4.54 -7.29 13.16
CA ALA A 185 5.82 -7.95 13.40
C ALA A 185 6.64 -8.18 12.10
N GLY A 186 5.99 -8.44 10.97
CA GLY A 186 6.67 -8.57 9.67
C GLY A 186 7.06 -7.23 9.01
N ILE A 187 6.51 -6.11 9.45
CA ILE A 187 6.63 -4.79 8.80
C ILE A 187 7.76 -3.94 9.43
N TYR A 188 7.99 -4.06 10.74
CA TYR A 188 9.00 -3.26 11.45
C TYR A 188 10.36 -3.98 11.62
N GLU A 189 10.42 -5.30 11.44
CA GLU A 189 11.68 -6.06 11.56
C GLU A 189 12.58 -5.95 10.31
N GLN A 190 12.09 -5.44 9.18
CA GLN A 190 12.85 -5.31 7.92
C GLN A 190 13.46 -3.93 7.69
N ALA A 191 13.17 -2.93 8.54
CA ALA A 191 13.87 -1.65 8.48
C ALA A 191 15.30 -1.86 8.99
N PRO A 192 16.35 -1.66 8.15
CA PRO A 192 17.71 -1.73 8.64
C PRO A 192 17.88 -0.64 9.70
N LEU A 193 18.09 -1.03 10.95
CA LEU A 193 18.72 -0.19 11.96
C LEU A 193 20.20 0.01 11.56
N ALA A 194 20.44 0.62 10.41
CA ALA A 194 21.75 1.05 10.00
C ALA A 194 22.05 2.36 10.73
N HIS A 195 22.80 2.22 11.83
CA HIS A 195 23.60 3.24 12.51
C HIS A 195 23.33 4.69 12.06
N LEU A 196 22.58 5.43 12.87
CA LEU A 196 22.80 6.86 12.98
C LEU A 196 24.27 7.06 13.43
N PRO A 197 25.14 7.74 12.66
CA PRO A 197 26.37 8.25 13.24
C PRO A 197 25.97 9.24 14.33
N ALA A 198 26.47 9.02 15.55
CA ALA A 198 26.29 9.95 16.65
C ALA A 198 26.67 11.37 16.18
N PRO A 199 25.94 12.42 16.58
CA PRO A 199 26.35 13.77 16.26
C PRO A 199 27.75 13.99 16.82
N ALA A 200 28.69 14.36 15.95
CA ALA A 200 30.01 14.77 16.35
C ALA A 200 29.86 15.98 17.29
N SER A 201 30.09 15.75 18.59
CA SER A 201 30.30 16.83 19.54
C SER A 201 31.61 17.54 19.17
N THR A 202 31.54 18.51 18.26
CA THR A 202 32.60 19.51 18.12
C THR A 202 32.45 20.51 19.26
N VAL A 203 33.04 20.14 20.41
CA VAL A 203 33.46 21.12 21.40
C VAL A 203 34.66 21.87 20.79
N PRO A 204 34.61 23.19 20.58
CA PRO A 204 35.79 23.93 20.16
C PRO A 204 36.79 23.96 21.32
N ALA A 205 37.97 23.37 21.10
CA ALA A 205 39.10 23.48 22.02
C ALA A 205 39.56 24.94 22.07
N GLU A 206 39.69 25.44 23.30
CA GLU A 206 40.14 26.78 23.64
C GLU A 206 41.49 27.10 22.98
N HIS A 207 41.55 28.31 22.43
CA HIS A 207 42.72 28.90 21.80
C HIS A 207 43.62 29.48 22.90
N GLU A 208 44.67 28.77 23.28
CA GLU A 208 45.70 29.29 24.18
C GLU A 208 46.77 30.04 23.34
N PRO A 209 47.02 31.34 23.58
CA PRO A 209 48.00 32.11 22.81
C PRO A 209 49.43 31.91 23.36
N PRO A 210 50.46 32.04 22.50
CA PRO A 210 51.84 31.83 22.90
C PRO A 210 52.44 33.04 23.64
N LEU A 211 53.21 32.76 24.69
CA LEU A 211 54.29 33.61 25.21
C LEU A 211 55.55 32.76 25.38
#